data_AF-A0A7V8E4G9-F1
#
_entry.id   AF-A0A7V8E4G9-F1
#
_cell.length_a   1.000
_cell.length_b   1.000
_cell.length_c   1.000
_cell.angle_alpha   90.00
_cell.angle_beta   90.00
_cell.angle_gamma   90.00
#
_symmetry.space_group_name_H-M   'P 1'
#
loop_
_entity.id
_entity.type
_entity.pdbx_description
1 polymer ?
#
loop_
_entity_poly.entity_id
_entity_poly.type
_entity_poly.pdbx_seq_one_letter_code
_entity_poly.pdbx_strand_id
1 'polypeptide(L)'
;MIRFALSALLTAICFAGAGAQEPAGERDVERFVRGRKALRRGSLESLRSHKISIGGRRTAAAGDVAKRLFADHNAFTGEIRKGRAALKADPEIEEEVVEVEGSTILTTSTSMTVVDPEALRKVSPEFAKFRSGKLASAKLAELDQKARADFDDFKKKALSFAAEHPLKKAADAGDQELLTALAEGKGDVRVTTTVVIPNGPLGYDDAGKPSPPKKSAEGLFDYEADPKKVGKRAPGSREPVDAGPSTKEKGHAVFKAKFLAGDTEGQSWVWSRRWEVPTGHFSVTARAWYSYGLRIPIEITAKTDPATIERTGDKDLDSNFSVYLKARAFDAGTSFYEEVGLSGDDLHDGKEFVLSAGFQVTFSLKVFGLKINSSLPKDDDFGFSQNFAPPFGASGTESGFDIWIPSEVTHTRVSILGVVVGSLEAGVNVSGKGTIYADYTALYGKDELKSWYPGQEDDAKKLNRLKWEADGPERRLISELPALEHKGGKKDFGCVLSRPEFEWAMRLTPGVRGVIAVHAKPIYNDSYTIGPLWLDELAFDIGTWKLGAHPGTIHGYRIKNGEKSWLK
;
A
#
# COMPACT_ATOMS: atom_id res chain seq x y z
N MET A 1 -12.33 16.49 14.40
CA MET A 1 -13.16 16.67 13.20
C MET A 1 -14.26 15.62 13.03
N ILE A 2 -14.02 14.32 13.27
CA ILE A 2 -15.05 13.24 13.13
C ILE A 2 -16.27 13.43 14.06
N ARG A 3 -16.11 14.06 15.23
CA ARG A 3 -17.21 14.33 16.17
C ARG A 3 -18.25 15.35 15.67
N PHE A 4 -17.92 16.21 14.71
CA PHE A 4 -18.85 17.23 14.18
C PHE A 4 -19.66 16.74 12.97
N ALA A 5 -19.14 15.78 12.20
CA ALA A 5 -19.85 15.22 11.05
C ALA A 5 -21.03 14.32 11.45
N LEU A 6 -20.92 13.61 12.59
CA LEU A 6 -21.95 12.65 13.03
C LEU A 6 -23.24 13.31 13.53
N SER A 7 -23.17 14.51 14.14
CA SER A 7 -24.36 15.24 14.60
C SER A 7 -25.05 16.05 13.50
N ALA A 8 -24.33 16.43 12.43
CA ALA A 8 -24.91 17.21 11.33
C ALA A 8 -25.62 16.32 10.28
N LEU A 9 -25.17 15.07 10.09
CA LEU A 9 -25.74 14.15 9.08
C LEU A 9 -27.15 13.64 9.45
N LEU A 10 -27.55 13.74 10.72
CA LEU A 10 -28.89 13.36 11.20
C LEU A 10 -29.97 14.42 10.94
N THR A 11 -29.61 15.62 10.45
CA THR A 11 -30.54 16.75 10.25
C THR A 11 -30.86 17.03 8.78
N ALA A 12 -30.17 16.40 7.82
CA ALA A 12 -30.36 16.68 6.39
C ALA A 12 -30.64 15.39 5.60
N ILE A 13 -31.92 15.05 5.46
CA ILE A 13 -32.39 13.96 4.59
C ILE A 13 -33.55 14.50 3.74
N CYS A 14 -33.22 14.96 2.53
CA CYS A 14 -34.13 15.07 1.40
C CYS A 14 -33.34 14.75 0.11
N PHE A 15 -33.89 13.85 -0.71
CA PHE A 15 -33.56 13.47 -2.10
C PHE A 15 -32.60 12.28 -2.43
N ALA A 16 -33.22 11.29 -3.12
CA ALA A 16 -32.76 10.29 -4.13
C ALA A 16 -31.62 9.29 -3.78
N GLY A 17 -31.60 8.02 -4.25
CA GLY A 17 -32.38 7.27 -5.24
C GLY A 17 -32.09 5.75 -5.16
N ALA A 18 -32.74 4.94 -6.01
CA ALA A 18 -32.89 3.48 -5.86
C ALA A 18 -31.62 2.64 -6.12
N GLY A 19 -31.45 1.58 -5.33
CA GLY A 19 -30.45 0.54 -5.52
C GLY A 19 -30.95 -0.81 -5.00
N ALA A 20 -30.42 -1.89 -5.58
CA ALA A 20 -30.84 -3.27 -5.38
C ALA A 20 -30.97 -3.70 -3.89
N GLN A 21 -31.94 -4.59 -3.66
CA GLN A 21 -32.34 -5.12 -2.35
C GLN A 21 -31.27 -6.11 -1.84
N GLU A 22 -30.56 -5.76 -0.77
CA GLU A 22 -29.72 -6.73 -0.02
C GLU A 22 -30.62 -7.81 0.62
N PRO A 23 -30.21 -9.10 0.61
CA PRO A 23 -30.92 -10.16 1.33
C PRO A 23 -30.90 -9.86 2.84
N ALA A 24 -32.08 -9.82 3.44
CA ALA A 24 -32.19 -9.58 4.88
C ALA A 24 -31.60 -10.76 5.67
N GLY A 25 -30.62 -10.49 6.54
CA GLY A 25 -30.14 -11.46 7.55
C GLY A 25 -28.83 -12.18 7.24
N GLU A 26 -28.09 -11.79 6.20
CA GLU A 26 -26.74 -12.29 6.00
C GLU A 26 -25.78 -11.70 7.04
N ARG A 27 -24.99 -12.57 7.71
CA ARG A 27 -23.95 -12.13 8.67
C ARG A 27 -22.90 -11.33 7.90
N ASP A 28 -22.42 -10.21 8.46
CA ASP A 28 -21.43 -9.35 7.77
C ASP A 28 -20.18 -10.13 7.32
N VAL A 29 -19.73 -11.11 8.12
CA VAL A 29 -18.59 -11.97 7.76
C VAL A 29 -18.84 -12.72 6.44
N GLU A 30 -20.06 -13.19 6.19
CA GLU A 30 -20.40 -13.91 4.96
C GLU A 30 -20.33 -12.97 3.75
N ARG A 31 -20.64 -11.69 3.93
CA ARG A 31 -20.47 -10.69 2.86
C ARG A 31 -19.00 -10.51 2.47
N PHE A 32 -18.08 -10.65 3.43
CA PHE A 32 -16.64 -10.63 3.17
C PHE A 32 -16.08 -11.95 2.64
N VAL A 33 -16.75 -13.09 2.88
CA VAL A 33 -16.25 -14.42 2.49
C VAL A 33 -16.99 -14.95 1.25
N ARG A 34 -18.07 -14.30 0.81
CA ARG A 34 -18.88 -14.71 -0.35
C ARG A 34 -18.01 -14.92 -1.58
N GLY A 35 -18.08 -16.14 -2.13
CA GLY A 35 -17.29 -16.54 -3.31
C GLY A 35 -15.84 -16.92 -3.01
N ARG A 36 -15.42 -16.94 -1.73
CA ARG A 36 -14.04 -17.22 -1.31
C ARG A 36 -13.96 -18.49 -0.48
N LYS A 37 -12.85 -19.21 -0.60
CA LYS A 37 -12.58 -20.40 0.20
C LYS A 37 -11.95 -20.01 1.53
N ALA A 38 -12.64 -20.29 2.63
CA ALA A 38 -12.03 -20.18 3.96
C ALA A 38 -10.90 -21.21 4.12
N LEU A 39 -9.68 -20.72 4.32
CA LEU A 39 -8.51 -21.52 4.69
C LEU A 39 -8.59 -21.92 6.17
N ARG A 40 -9.14 -21.02 7.00
CA ARG A 40 -9.36 -21.24 8.42
C ARG A 40 -10.58 -20.44 8.88
N ARG A 41 -11.33 -21.00 9.84
CA ARG A 41 -12.51 -20.38 10.42
C ARG A 41 -12.66 -20.84 11.87
N GLY A 42 -12.94 -19.92 12.79
CA GLY A 42 -13.12 -20.23 14.21
C GLY A 42 -13.47 -18.99 15.02
N SER A 43 -13.69 -19.15 16.32
CA SER A 43 -13.87 -18.02 17.24
C SER A 43 -12.54 -17.32 17.54
N LEU A 44 -12.60 -16.05 17.97
CA LEU A 44 -11.41 -15.30 18.41
C LEU A 44 -10.66 -16.01 19.54
N GLU A 45 -11.38 -16.65 20.47
CA GLU A 45 -10.74 -17.41 21.54
C GLU A 45 -10.05 -18.68 21.01
N SER A 46 -10.71 -19.44 20.12
CA SER A 46 -10.13 -20.66 19.55
C SER A 46 -8.88 -20.40 18.69
N LEU A 47 -8.79 -19.20 18.10
CA LEU A 47 -7.69 -18.78 17.23
C LEU A 47 -6.82 -17.70 17.87
N ARG A 48 -6.89 -17.53 19.20
CA ARG A 48 -6.19 -16.46 19.91
C ARG A 48 -4.68 -16.44 19.67
N SER A 49 -4.06 -17.61 19.65
CA SER A 49 -2.61 -17.80 19.40
C SER A 49 -2.27 -17.98 17.93
N HIS A 50 -3.25 -18.00 17.03
CA HIS A 50 -3.01 -18.13 15.59
C HIS A 50 -2.24 -16.91 15.09
N LYS A 51 -1.15 -17.15 14.36
CA LYS A 51 -0.34 -16.09 13.77
C LYS A 51 -0.94 -15.68 12.43
N ILE A 52 -1.39 -14.44 12.35
CA ILE A 52 -1.90 -13.85 11.11
C ILE A 52 -0.79 -13.04 10.44
N SER A 53 -0.72 -13.12 9.12
CA SER A 53 0.18 -12.30 8.32
C SER A 53 -0.39 -10.89 8.23
N ILE A 54 0.44 -9.90 8.52
CA ILE A 54 0.13 -8.49 8.28
C ILE A 54 1.05 -8.05 7.15
N GLY A 55 0.49 -7.95 5.95
CA GLY A 55 1.23 -7.41 4.82
C GLY A 55 2.33 -8.30 4.27
N GLY A 56 2.32 -9.60 4.57
CA GLY A 56 3.28 -10.58 4.05
C GLY A 56 4.63 -10.65 4.78
N ARG A 57 4.87 -9.81 5.80
CA ARG A 57 6.17 -9.75 6.49
C ARG A 57 6.10 -9.82 8.01
N ARG A 58 5.09 -9.19 8.61
CA ARG A 58 4.89 -9.23 10.05
C ARG A 58 3.90 -10.31 10.40
N THR A 59 4.11 -10.97 11.52
CA THR A 59 3.11 -11.87 12.09
C THR A 59 2.72 -11.37 13.47
N ALA A 60 1.43 -11.47 13.79
CA ALA A 60 0.90 -11.17 15.11
C ALA A 60 -0.12 -12.22 15.50
N ALA A 61 -0.29 -12.46 16.80
CA ALA A 61 -1.35 -13.33 17.28
C ALA A 61 -2.71 -12.65 17.04
N ALA A 62 -3.67 -13.38 16.45
CA ALA A 62 -5.00 -12.85 16.15
C ALA A 62 -5.68 -12.26 17.40
N GLY A 63 -5.48 -12.89 18.56
CA GLY A 63 -5.99 -12.41 19.84
C GLY A 63 -5.43 -11.05 20.26
N ASP A 64 -4.14 -10.79 20.03
CA ASP A 64 -3.51 -9.52 20.39
C ASP A 64 -3.99 -8.39 19.48
N VAL A 65 -4.16 -8.69 18.19
CA VAL A 65 -4.71 -7.76 17.20
C VAL A 65 -6.18 -7.45 17.54
N ALA A 66 -6.99 -8.48 17.77
CA ALA A 66 -8.40 -8.34 18.12
C ALA A 66 -8.62 -7.55 19.42
N LYS A 67 -7.83 -7.83 20.47
CA LYS A 67 -7.90 -7.10 21.75
C LYS A 67 -7.75 -5.60 21.57
N ARG A 68 -6.84 -5.17 20.67
CA ARG A 68 -6.61 -3.74 20.38
C ARG A 68 -7.71 -3.16 19.51
N LEU A 69 -8.09 -3.86 18.44
CA LEU A 69 -9.02 -3.32 17.43
C LEU A 69 -10.50 -3.36 17.87
N PHE A 70 -10.85 -4.23 18.84
CA PHE A 70 -12.20 -4.35 19.37
C PHE A 70 -12.39 -3.76 20.77
N ALA A 71 -11.42 -2.98 21.28
CA ALA A 71 -11.52 -2.36 22.60
C ALA A 71 -12.82 -1.55 22.77
N ASP A 72 -13.19 -0.74 21.78
CA ASP A 72 -14.42 0.07 21.80
C ASP A 72 -15.68 -0.80 21.70
N HIS A 73 -15.65 -1.89 20.94
CA HIS A 73 -16.79 -2.82 20.86
C HIS A 73 -16.97 -3.58 22.17
N ASN A 74 -15.88 -3.99 22.81
CA ASN A 74 -15.90 -4.65 24.12
C ASN A 74 -16.40 -3.69 25.22
N ALA A 75 -16.00 -2.41 25.15
CA ALA A 75 -16.53 -1.38 26.03
C ALA A 75 -18.05 -1.22 25.84
N PHE A 76 -18.51 -1.09 24.59
CA PHE A 76 -19.94 -1.05 24.25
C PHE A 76 -20.70 -2.26 24.79
N THR A 77 -20.16 -3.46 24.58
CA THR A 77 -20.75 -4.72 25.10
C THR A 77 -20.89 -4.68 26.62
N GLY A 78 -19.87 -4.19 27.31
CA GLY A 78 -19.90 -3.99 28.77
C GLY A 78 -20.96 -2.99 29.21
N GLU A 79 -21.18 -1.91 28.46
CA GLU A 79 -22.26 -0.94 28.71
C GLU A 79 -23.65 -1.56 28.51
N ILE A 80 -23.85 -2.30 27.41
CA ILE A 80 -25.13 -2.96 27.10
C ILE A 80 -25.49 -3.99 28.19
N ARG A 81 -24.51 -4.76 28.70
CA ARG A 81 -24.72 -5.68 29.82
C ARG A 81 -25.16 -4.98 31.11
N LYS A 82 -24.64 -3.79 31.40
CA LYS A 82 -25.11 -2.98 32.54
C LYS A 82 -26.57 -2.54 32.38
N GLY A 83 -27.02 -2.39 31.14
CA GLY A 83 -28.40 -2.06 30.77
C GLY A 83 -29.34 -3.25 30.64
N ARG A 84 -29.03 -4.42 31.21
CA ARG A 84 -29.81 -5.66 31.02
C ARG A 84 -31.31 -5.51 31.29
N ALA A 85 -31.72 -4.69 32.25
CA ALA A 85 -33.12 -4.43 32.56
C ALA A 85 -33.89 -3.75 31.40
N ALA A 86 -33.18 -3.06 30.51
CA ALA A 86 -33.73 -2.44 29.32
C ALA A 86 -33.84 -3.38 28.10
N LEU A 87 -33.38 -4.63 28.24
CA LEU A 87 -33.30 -5.63 27.18
C LEU A 87 -34.23 -6.80 27.46
N LYS A 88 -34.70 -7.46 26.40
CA LYS A 88 -35.54 -8.67 26.52
C LYS A 88 -34.73 -9.84 27.09
N ALA A 89 -33.53 -10.04 26.57
CA ALA A 89 -32.60 -11.10 26.94
C ALA A 89 -31.19 -10.55 27.19
N ASP A 90 -30.28 -11.39 27.65
CA ASP A 90 -28.87 -11.02 27.68
C ASP A 90 -28.39 -10.76 26.25
N PRO A 91 -27.49 -9.78 26.04
CA PRO A 91 -26.94 -9.54 24.71
C PRO A 91 -26.12 -10.75 24.26
N GLU A 92 -26.35 -11.18 23.03
CA GLU A 92 -25.61 -12.25 22.38
C GLU A 92 -24.35 -11.68 21.73
N ILE A 93 -23.22 -12.32 21.97
CA ILE A 93 -21.92 -11.90 21.42
C ILE A 93 -21.41 -13.02 20.53
N GLU A 94 -21.17 -12.69 19.27
CA GLU A 94 -20.53 -13.58 18.31
C GLU A 94 -19.16 -13.00 17.93
N GLU A 95 -18.13 -13.83 18.04
CA GLU A 95 -16.77 -13.49 17.64
C GLU A 95 -16.26 -14.51 16.64
N GLU A 96 -15.60 -14.02 15.59
CA GLU A 96 -15.21 -14.85 14.48
C GLU A 96 -13.92 -14.37 13.82
N VAL A 97 -13.10 -15.34 13.42
CA VAL A 97 -11.91 -15.17 12.59
C VAL A 97 -12.08 -16.04 11.36
N VAL A 98 -11.93 -15.44 10.19
CA VAL A 98 -11.87 -16.15 8.92
C VAL A 98 -10.61 -15.77 8.18
N GLU A 99 -9.80 -16.76 7.83
CA GLU A 99 -8.64 -16.58 6.96
C GLU A 99 -9.03 -17.07 5.57
N VAL A 100 -8.87 -16.19 4.58
CA VAL A 100 -8.96 -16.49 3.15
C VAL A 100 -7.57 -16.28 2.51
N GLU A 101 -7.41 -16.54 1.22
CA GLU A 101 -6.09 -16.44 0.57
C GLU A 101 -5.52 -15.01 0.69
N GLY A 102 -6.32 -14.00 0.36
CA GLY A 102 -5.87 -12.60 0.34
C GLY A 102 -5.90 -11.87 1.68
N SER A 103 -6.63 -12.36 2.69
CA SER A 103 -6.85 -11.61 3.93
C SER A 103 -7.26 -12.45 5.13
N THR A 104 -7.09 -11.86 6.31
CA THR A 104 -7.67 -12.29 7.58
C THR A 104 -8.80 -11.33 7.95
N ILE A 105 -9.98 -11.86 8.19
CA ILE A 105 -11.20 -11.13 8.59
C ILE A 105 -11.46 -11.44 10.06
N LEU A 106 -11.50 -10.40 10.88
CA LEU A 106 -11.88 -10.48 12.29
C LEU A 106 -13.23 -9.79 12.46
N THR A 107 -14.18 -10.44 13.10
CA THR A 107 -15.52 -9.89 13.35
C THR A 107 -15.90 -10.09 14.82
N THR A 108 -16.45 -9.05 15.42
CA THR A 108 -17.18 -9.13 16.69
C THR A 108 -18.54 -8.50 16.51
N SER A 109 -19.59 -9.13 17.02
CA SER A 109 -20.93 -8.57 16.97
C SER A 109 -21.67 -8.76 18.29
N THR A 110 -22.46 -7.74 18.64
CA THR A 110 -23.35 -7.73 19.80
C THR A 110 -24.78 -7.56 19.31
N SER A 111 -25.61 -8.58 19.51
CA SER A 111 -27.03 -8.60 19.17
C SER A 111 -27.89 -8.46 20.42
N MET A 112 -28.94 -7.64 20.36
CA MET A 112 -29.84 -7.39 21.50
C MET A 112 -31.24 -7.01 21.05
N THR A 113 -32.26 -7.33 21.86
CA THR A 113 -33.62 -6.81 21.66
C THR A 113 -33.91 -5.74 22.71
N VAL A 114 -34.02 -4.48 22.29
CA VAL A 114 -34.23 -3.32 23.17
C VAL A 114 -35.71 -3.13 23.48
N VAL A 115 -36.04 -3.07 24.77
CA VAL A 115 -37.41 -2.88 25.28
C VAL A 115 -37.60 -1.48 25.85
N ASP A 116 -36.59 -0.96 26.57
CA ASP A 116 -36.56 0.40 27.11
C ASP A 116 -35.33 1.18 26.61
N PRO A 117 -35.43 1.84 25.46
CA PRO A 117 -34.33 2.60 24.90
C PRO A 117 -33.87 3.77 25.79
N GLU A 118 -34.75 4.36 26.60
CA GLU A 118 -34.37 5.49 27.46
C GLU A 118 -33.47 5.04 28.60
N ALA A 119 -33.84 3.95 29.29
CA ALA A 119 -33.00 3.35 30.31
C ALA A 119 -31.64 2.90 29.73
N LEU A 120 -31.63 2.32 28.52
CA LEU A 120 -30.39 1.89 27.87
C LEU A 120 -29.45 3.05 27.53
N ARG A 121 -29.99 4.20 27.07
CA ARG A 121 -29.18 5.41 26.80
C ARG A 121 -28.51 5.98 28.04
N LYS A 122 -29.13 5.84 29.22
CA LYS A 122 -28.56 6.33 30.49
C LYS A 122 -27.30 5.56 30.90
N VAL A 123 -27.18 4.29 30.47
CA VAL A 123 -26.07 3.40 30.88
C VAL A 123 -25.07 3.11 29.75
N SER A 124 -25.44 3.35 28.49
CA SER A 124 -24.56 3.24 27.33
C SER A 124 -24.42 4.58 26.61
N PRO A 125 -23.33 5.33 26.87
CA PRO A 125 -22.98 6.52 26.11
C PRO A 125 -22.89 6.26 24.60
N GLU A 126 -22.47 5.08 24.17
CA GLU A 126 -22.42 4.73 22.75
C GLU A 126 -23.84 4.55 22.17
N PHE A 127 -24.74 3.84 22.85
CA PHE A 127 -26.14 3.72 22.42
C PHE A 127 -26.86 5.08 22.40
N ALA A 128 -26.51 5.99 23.31
CA ALA A 128 -27.02 7.37 23.32
C ALA A 128 -26.66 8.15 22.06
N LYS A 129 -25.51 7.86 21.41
CA LYS A 129 -25.10 8.51 20.16
C LYS A 129 -25.91 8.07 18.95
N PHE A 130 -26.62 6.93 18.99
CA PHE A 130 -27.47 6.49 17.88
C PHE A 130 -28.61 7.47 17.59
N ARG A 131 -28.92 8.37 18.52
CA ARG A 131 -29.99 9.34 18.33
C ARG A 131 -29.71 10.63 19.09
N SER A 132 -29.19 11.64 18.38
CA SER A 132 -29.17 13.03 18.85
C SER A 132 -30.29 13.81 18.18
N GLY A 133 -31.44 14.01 18.85
CA GLY A 133 -32.49 14.92 18.35
C GLY A 133 -33.95 14.47 18.57
N LYS A 134 -34.89 15.38 18.30
CA LYS A 134 -36.35 15.24 18.48
C LYS A 134 -37.04 14.38 17.40
N LEU A 135 -36.50 13.22 17.04
CA LEU A 135 -37.17 12.29 16.12
C LEU A 135 -38.41 11.60 16.76
N ALA A 136 -38.69 11.85 18.05
CA ALA A 136 -39.82 11.28 18.79
C ALA A 136 -41.19 11.82 18.35
N SER A 137 -41.25 12.74 17.37
CA SER A 137 -42.48 13.33 16.85
C SER A 137 -42.84 12.95 15.41
N ALA A 138 -42.19 11.93 14.82
CA ALA A 138 -42.48 11.51 13.45
C ALA A 138 -43.94 11.03 13.33
N LYS A 139 -44.73 11.69 12.48
CA LYS A 139 -46.11 11.29 12.23
C LYS A 139 -46.18 10.40 11.00
N LEU A 140 -47.05 9.41 11.05
CA LEU A 140 -47.28 8.50 9.93
C LEU A 140 -47.70 9.24 8.64
N ALA A 141 -48.36 10.39 8.78
CA ALA A 141 -48.76 11.26 7.67
C ALA A 141 -47.59 12.04 7.03
N GLU A 142 -46.42 12.09 7.68
CA GLU A 142 -45.21 12.76 7.17
C GLU A 142 -44.34 11.82 6.34
N LEU A 143 -44.65 10.51 6.33
CA LEU A 143 -43.97 9.55 5.47
C LEU A 143 -44.41 9.77 4.02
N ASP A 144 -43.44 9.85 3.11
CA ASP A 144 -43.74 9.82 1.67
C ASP A 144 -44.28 8.43 1.25
N GLN A 145 -44.78 8.34 0.01
CA GLN A 145 -45.39 7.11 -0.51
C GLN A 145 -44.45 5.90 -0.45
N LYS A 146 -43.14 6.11 -0.66
CA LYS A 146 -42.15 5.03 -0.67
C LYS A 146 -41.86 4.56 0.76
N ALA A 147 -41.58 5.49 1.67
CA ALA A 147 -41.36 5.20 3.08
C ALA A 147 -42.59 4.54 3.71
N ARG A 148 -43.80 4.92 3.27
CA ARG A 148 -45.04 4.28 3.73
C ARG A 148 -45.16 2.83 3.26
N ALA A 149 -44.84 2.53 2.00
CA ALA A 149 -44.84 1.15 1.49
C ALA A 149 -43.82 0.28 2.25
N ASP A 150 -42.61 0.79 2.46
CA ASP A 150 -41.57 0.08 3.23
C ASP A 150 -41.97 -0.11 4.70
N PHE A 151 -42.66 0.87 5.30
CA PHE A 151 -43.22 0.76 6.64
C PHE A 151 -44.31 -0.32 6.72
N ASP A 152 -45.23 -0.37 5.76
CA ASP A 152 -46.30 -1.37 5.72
C ASP A 152 -45.75 -2.80 5.53
N ASP A 153 -44.70 -2.95 4.71
CA ASP A 153 -44.00 -4.23 4.57
C ASP A 153 -43.25 -4.63 5.84
N PHE A 154 -42.60 -3.66 6.51
CA PHE A 154 -42.01 -3.90 7.82
C PHE A 154 -43.06 -4.28 8.87
N LYS A 155 -44.25 -3.65 8.86
CA LYS A 155 -45.35 -3.97 9.78
C LYS A 155 -45.77 -5.44 9.65
N LYS A 156 -45.90 -5.96 8.42
CA LYS A 156 -46.21 -7.39 8.20
C LYS A 156 -45.18 -8.30 8.87
N LYS A 157 -43.89 -7.94 8.77
CA LYS A 157 -42.80 -8.65 9.45
C LYS A 157 -42.88 -8.49 10.98
N ALA A 158 -43.17 -7.30 11.47
CA ALA A 158 -43.29 -7.05 12.91
C ALA A 158 -44.41 -7.87 13.56
N LEU A 159 -45.53 -8.05 12.84
CA LEU A 159 -46.66 -8.86 13.29
C LEU A 159 -46.33 -10.36 13.38
N SER A 160 -45.32 -10.85 12.65
CA SER A 160 -44.86 -12.24 12.71
C SER A 160 -43.83 -12.52 13.79
N PHE A 161 -43.38 -11.52 14.54
CA PHE A 161 -42.47 -11.74 15.67
C PHE A 161 -43.18 -12.46 16.83
N ALA A 162 -42.42 -12.95 17.81
CA ALA A 162 -42.99 -13.55 19.03
C ALA A 162 -43.84 -12.52 19.81
N ALA A 163 -44.89 -12.99 20.50
CA ALA A 163 -45.89 -12.13 21.15
C ALA A 163 -45.28 -11.13 22.15
N GLU A 164 -44.21 -11.51 22.82
CA GLU A 164 -43.51 -10.71 23.80
C GLU A 164 -42.53 -9.68 23.18
N HIS A 165 -42.29 -9.73 21.86
CA HIS A 165 -41.39 -8.82 21.17
C HIS A 165 -41.93 -7.38 21.17
N PRO A 166 -41.13 -6.35 21.52
CA PRO A 166 -41.62 -4.98 21.69
C PRO A 166 -42.23 -4.39 20.42
N LEU A 167 -41.69 -4.71 19.25
CA LEU A 167 -42.25 -4.24 17.97
C LEU A 167 -43.54 -4.95 17.57
N LYS A 168 -43.75 -6.20 18.00
CA LYS A 168 -45.05 -6.86 17.77
C LYS A 168 -46.13 -6.19 18.61
N LYS A 169 -45.86 -5.97 19.89
CA LYS A 169 -46.79 -5.24 20.79
C LYS A 169 -47.15 -3.86 20.25
N ALA A 170 -46.17 -3.15 19.69
CA ALA A 170 -46.41 -1.85 19.07
C ALA A 170 -47.23 -1.97 17.77
N ALA A 171 -46.94 -2.95 16.92
CA ALA A 171 -47.70 -3.21 15.69
C ALA A 171 -49.16 -3.63 15.96
N ASP A 172 -49.39 -4.43 17.01
CA ASP A 172 -50.72 -4.84 17.46
C ASP A 172 -51.51 -3.65 18.05
N ALA A 173 -50.82 -2.64 18.61
CA ALA A 173 -51.44 -1.43 19.15
C ALA A 173 -51.81 -0.38 18.09
N GLY A 174 -51.06 -0.32 16.97
CA GLY A 174 -51.39 0.54 15.83
C GLY A 174 -50.17 0.97 15.02
N ASP A 175 -50.42 1.58 13.85
CA ASP A 175 -49.36 2.02 12.93
C ASP A 175 -48.50 3.12 13.55
N GLN A 176 -49.14 4.08 14.26
CA GLN A 176 -48.42 5.20 14.85
C GLN A 176 -47.58 4.72 16.05
N GLU A 177 -48.08 3.76 16.82
CA GLU A 177 -47.38 3.11 17.93
C GLU A 177 -46.17 2.33 17.44
N LEU A 178 -46.31 1.58 16.33
CA LEU A 178 -45.18 0.92 15.68
C LEU A 178 -44.14 1.93 15.19
N LEU A 179 -44.56 2.98 14.49
CA LEU A 179 -43.65 4.02 14.01
C LEU A 179 -42.91 4.69 15.18
N THR A 180 -43.62 4.94 16.29
CA THR A 180 -43.07 5.55 17.50
C THR A 180 -42.06 4.62 18.17
N ALA A 181 -42.37 3.33 18.30
CA ALA A 181 -41.47 2.32 18.84
C ALA A 181 -40.19 2.17 18.00
N LEU A 182 -40.32 2.18 16.67
CA LEU A 182 -39.18 2.16 15.75
C LEU A 182 -38.33 3.43 15.89
N ALA A 183 -38.99 4.59 15.92
CA ALA A 183 -38.32 5.86 16.13
C ALA A 183 -37.56 5.85 17.47
N GLU A 184 -38.18 5.39 18.55
CA GLU A 184 -37.57 5.24 19.87
C GLU A 184 -36.38 4.28 19.92
N GLY A 185 -36.21 3.40 18.93
CA GLY A 185 -35.14 2.41 18.88
C GLY A 185 -35.48 1.12 19.64
N LYS A 186 -36.77 0.76 19.73
CA LYS A 186 -37.20 -0.55 20.23
C LYS A 186 -36.98 -1.64 19.17
N GLY A 187 -36.82 -2.87 19.64
CA GLY A 187 -36.64 -4.05 18.78
C GLY A 187 -35.20 -4.52 18.67
N ASP A 188 -34.94 -5.34 17.66
CA ASP A 188 -33.64 -5.99 17.47
C ASP A 188 -32.60 -5.01 16.94
N VAL A 189 -31.49 -4.92 17.65
CA VAL A 189 -30.32 -4.12 17.29
C VAL A 189 -29.11 -5.05 17.25
N ARG A 190 -28.36 -5.00 16.16
CA ARG A 190 -27.06 -5.69 16.04
C ARG A 190 -25.99 -4.67 15.73
N VAL A 191 -24.93 -4.67 16.51
CA VAL A 191 -23.72 -3.90 16.20
C VAL A 191 -22.65 -4.89 15.80
N THR A 192 -22.05 -4.70 14.64
CA THR A 192 -20.96 -5.53 14.13
C THR A 192 -19.75 -4.65 13.86
N THR A 193 -18.59 -5.05 14.36
CA THR A 193 -17.30 -4.47 13.97
C THR A 193 -16.51 -5.52 13.21
N THR A 194 -16.10 -5.19 11.99
CA THR A 194 -15.28 -6.08 11.16
C THR A 194 -13.99 -5.38 10.77
N VAL A 195 -12.87 -6.08 10.95
CA VAL A 195 -11.54 -5.68 10.52
C VAL A 195 -11.08 -6.65 9.45
N VAL A 196 -10.63 -6.12 8.31
CA VAL A 196 -9.98 -6.91 7.26
C VAL A 196 -8.52 -6.52 7.18
N ILE A 197 -7.65 -7.51 7.34
CA ILE A 197 -6.20 -7.39 7.35
C ILE A 197 -5.68 -8.17 6.14
N PRO A 198 -5.01 -7.52 5.17
CA PRO A 198 -4.48 -8.24 4.02
C PRO A 198 -3.31 -9.14 4.45
N ASN A 199 -3.31 -10.36 3.92
CA ASN A 199 -2.25 -11.34 4.17
C ASN A 199 -0.98 -11.02 3.36
N GLY A 200 -1.12 -10.27 2.26
CA GLY A 200 -0.06 -9.81 1.38
C GLY A 200 -0.05 -8.28 1.21
N PRO A 201 0.90 -7.74 0.42
CA PRO A 201 0.92 -6.32 0.07
C PRO A 201 -0.32 -5.92 -0.75
N LEU A 202 -0.53 -4.60 -0.87
CA LEU A 202 -1.58 -4.01 -1.67
C LEU A 202 -1.53 -4.45 -3.14
N GLY A 203 -2.72 -4.57 -3.74
CA GLY A 203 -2.88 -4.53 -5.19
C GLY A 203 -2.60 -3.12 -5.74
N TYR A 204 -2.61 -2.98 -7.05
CA TYR A 204 -2.22 -1.75 -7.75
C TYR A 204 -3.27 -1.47 -8.84
N ASP A 205 -3.64 -0.21 -9.04
CA ASP A 205 -4.68 0.15 -10.02
C ASP A 205 -4.11 0.10 -11.44
N ASP A 206 -4.94 0.43 -12.42
CA ASP A 206 -4.53 0.52 -13.83
C ASP A 206 -3.64 1.76 -14.12
N ALA A 207 -3.29 2.53 -13.10
CA ALA A 207 -2.25 3.56 -13.10
C ALA A 207 -1.12 3.23 -12.10
N GLY A 208 -1.13 2.01 -11.55
CA GLY A 208 -0.26 1.44 -10.51
C GLY A 208 0.13 2.32 -9.37
N LYS A 209 -0.80 3.17 -8.97
CA LYS A 209 -0.81 3.56 -7.58
C LYS A 209 -1.17 2.30 -6.77
N PRO A 210 -0.54 2.08 -5.61
CA PRO A 210 -1.00 1.10 -4.62
C PRO A 210 -2.48 1.34 -4.44
N SER A 211 -3.27 0.44 -4.99
CA SER A 211 -4.66 0.73 -5.20
C SER A 211 -5.44 0.15 -4.07
N PRO A 212 -6.41 0.92 -3.59
CA PRO A 212 -7.41 0.34 -2.76
C PRO A 212 -8.08 -0.85 -3.42
N PRO A 213 -8.18 -2.02 -2.76
CA PRO A 213 -9.03 -3.09 -3.25
C PRO A 213 -10.39 -2.52 -3.60
N LYS A 214 -10.91 -2.91 -4.77
CA LYS A 214 -12.11 -2.30 -5.32
C LYS A 214 -13.28 -2.52 -4.35
N LYS A 215 -14.17 -1.53 -4.31
CA LYS A 215 -15.45 -1.70 -3.60
C LYS A 215 -16.32 -2.66 -4.40
N SER A 216 -16.89 -3.65 -3.73
CA SER A 216 -18.03 -4.39 -4.25
C SER A 216 -19.22 -3.45 -4.44
N ALA A 217 -20.24 -3.90 -5.18
CA ALA A 217 -21.50 -3.16 -5.31
C ALA A 217 -22.20 -2.88 -3.96
N GLU A 218 -21.83 -3.63 -2.92
CA GLU A 218 -22.32 -3.49 -1.55
C GLU A 218 -21.49 -2.51 -0.70
N GLY A 219 -20.47 -1.89 -1.29
CA GLY A 219 -19.58 -0.94 -0.62
C GLY A 219 -18.52 -1.58 0.28
N LEU A 220 -18.37 -2.91 0.21
CA LEU A 220 -17.33 -3.66 0.93
C LEU A 220 -16.04 -3.70 0.11
N PHE A 221 -14.89 -3.64 0.76
CA PHE A 221 -13.61 -3.73 0.08
C PHE A 221 -13.25 -5.18 -0.22
N ASP A 222 -12.92 -5.48 -1.47
CA ASP A 222 -12.58 -6.81 -1.94
C ASP A 222 -11.08 -6.95 -2.24
N TYR A 223 -10.35 -7.53 -1.30
CA TYR A 223 -8.91 -7.81 -1.38
C TYR A 223 -8.55 -8.94 -2.36
N GLU A 224 -9.52 -9.69 -2.87
CA GLU A 224 -9.31 -10.76 -3.84
C GLU A 224 -9.79 -10.40 -5.25
N ALA A 225 -10.65 -9.38 -5.39
CA ALA A 225 -11.04 -8.79 -6.68
C ALA A 225 -9.92 -7.97 -7.36
N ASP A 226 -8.79 -7.80 -6.67
CA ASP A 226 -7.55 -7.27 -7.26
C ASP A 226 -6.46 -8.35 -7.38
N PRO A 227 -6.69 -9.48 -8.08
CA PRO A 227 -5.72 -10.53 -8.24
C PRO A 227 -4.82 -10.24 -9.44
N LYS A 228 -4.29 -9.02 -9.58
CA LYS A 228 -2.97 -8.90 -10.23
C LYS A 228 -1.99 -9.45 -9.20
N LYS A 229 -1.92 -10.78 -9.13
CA LYS A 229 -1.13 -11.58 -8.19
C LYS A 229 0.13 -10.82 -7.74
N VAL A 230 0.31 -10.69 -6.42
CA VAL A 230 1.62 -10.49 -5.78
C VAL A 230 2.61 -11.62 -6.15
N GLY A 231 2.15 -12.64 -6.87
CA GLY A 231 3.00 -13.63 -7.50
C GLY A 231 3.98 -12.92 -8.42
N LYS A 232 5.28 -13.04 -8.10
CA LYS A 232 6.44 -12.88 -9.00
C LYS A 232 5.96 -12.61 -10.42
N ARG A 233 5.66 -11.35 -10.71
CA ARG A 233 5.09 -11.02 -12.02
C ARG A 233 6.26 -11.29 -12.95
N ALA A 234 6.14 -12.33 -13.78
CA ALA A 234 7.14 -12.60 -14.79
C ALA A 234 7.36 -11.26 -15.50
N PRO A 235 8.61 -10.80 -15.64
CA PRO A 235 8.90 -9.50 -16.26
C PRO A 235 8.03 -9.40 -17.51
N GLY A 236 7.27 -8.30 -17.61
CA GLY A 236 6.18 -8.17 -18.57
C GLY A 236 6.62 -8.72 -19.92
N SER A 237 5.74 -9.48 -20.58
CA SER A 237 6.00 -10.15 -21.85
C SER A 237 6.18 -9.17 -23.03
N ARG A 238 6.85 -8.03 -22.81
CA ARG A 238 7.41 -7.23 -23.87
C ARG A 238 8.40 -8.12 -24.59
N GLU A 239 8.11 -8.39 -25.86
CA GLU A 239 9.10 -8.92 -26.77
C GLU A 239 10.35 -8.04 -26.68
N PRO A 240 11.55 -8.65 -26.77
CA PRO A 240 12.78 -7.89 -26.74
C PRO A 240 12.68 -6.76 -27.77
N VAL A 241 12.75 -5.51 -27.31
CA VAL A 241 13.08 -4.42 -28.22
C VAL A 241 14.49 -4.75 -28.67
N ASP A 242 14.60 -5.13 -29.94
CA ASP A 242 15.81 -5.59 -30.61
C ASP A 242 16.81 -4.42 -30.69
N ALA A 243 17.42 -4.12 -29.55
CA ALA A 243 18.43 -3.10 -29.42
C ALA A 243 19.77 -3.79 -29.62
N GLY A 244 20.22 -3.83 -30.88
CA GLY A 244 21.62 -4.08 -31.21
C GLY A 244 22.58 -3.17 -30.42
N PRO A 245 23.91 -3.29 -30.59
CA PRO A 245 24.84 -2.45 -29.83
C PRO A 245 24.55 -0.97 -30.08
N SER A 246 24.63 -0.15 -29.03
CA SER A 246 24.35 1.29 -29.13
C SER A 246 25.32 2.02 -30.07
N THR A 247 26.50 1.44 -30.28
CA THR A 247 27.52 1.89 -31.24
C THR A 247 28.43 0.70 -31.61
N LYS A 248 28.70 0.50 -32.90
CA LYS A 248 29.79 -0.36 -33.42
C LYS A 248 30.90 0.55 -33.92
N GLU A 249 31.99 0.67 -33.17
CA GLU A 249 33.19 1.40 -33.60
C GLU A 249 34.32 0.40 -33.81
N LYS A 250 34.89 0.35 -35.03
CA LYS A 250 36.14 -0.36 -35.41
C LYS A 250 36.57 -1.50 -34.48
N GLY A 251 35.87 -2.64 -34.53
CA GLY A 251 36.25 -3.86 -33.80
C GLY A 251 35.78 -3.94 -32.35
N HIS A 252 35.10 -2.93 -31.81
CA HIS A 252 34.50 -2.94 -30.47
C HIS A 252 32.97 -2.84 -30.53
N ALA A 253 32.31 -3.42 -29.52
CA ALA A 253 30.87 -3.25 -29.31
C ALA A 253 30.59 -2.75 -27.89
N VAL A 254 29.74 -1.72 -27.80
CA VAL A 254 29.30 -1.10 -26.54
C VAL A 254 27.83 -1.41 -26.28
N PHE A 255 27.52 -1.84 -25.06
CA PHE A 255 26.19 -2.20 -24.60
C PHE A 255 25.85 -1.51 -23.29
N LYS A 256 24.58 -1.16 -23.11
CA LYS A 256 24.04 -0.63 -21.86
C LYS A 256 22.98 -1.58 -21.31
N ALA A 257 23.24 -2.10 -20.12
CA ALA A 257 22.33 -2.91 -19.33
C ALA A 257 21.73 -2.02 -18.22
N LYS A 258 20.39 -1.92 -18.17
CA LYS A 258 19.66 -1.08 -17.22
C LYS A 258 18.96 -1.98 -16.20
N PHE A 259 19.17 -1.74 -14.93
CA PHE A 259 18.63 -2.53 -13.84
C PHE A 259 17.96 -1.62 -12.82
N LEU A 260 17.04 -2.18 -12.04
CA LEU A 260 16.51 -1.53 -10.86
C LEU A 260 16.81 -2.40 -9.65
N ALA A 261 17.53 -1.85 -8.67
CA ALA A 261 17.69 -2.48 -7.37
C ALA A 261 16.75 -1.81 -6.37
N GLY A 262 16.06 -2.55 -5.52
CA GLY A 262 15.12 -1.95 -4.58
C GLY A 262 13.90 -2.80 -4.28
N ASP A 263 12.94 -2.17 -3.61
CA ASP A 263 11.60 -2.71 -3.41
C ASP A 263 10.61 -1.56 -3.25
N THR A 264 9.35 -1.81 -3.61
CA THR A 264 8.23 -0.89 -3.39
C THR A 264 7.07 -1.66 -2.80
N GLU A 265 6.66 -1.27 -1.60
CA GLU A 265 5.64 -1.98 -0.84
C GLU A 265 4.43 -1.11 -0.60
N GLY A 266 3.24 -1.71 -0.67
CA GLY A 266 1.99 -1.10 -0.22
C GLY A 266 1.33 -1.94 0.87
N GLN A 267 0.71 -1.27 1.84
CA GLN A 267 -0.07 -1.87 2.92
C GLN A 267 -1.40 -1.17 3.07
N SER A 268 -2.45 -1.90 3.44
CA SER A 268 -3.72 -1.27 3.80
C SER A 268 -4.48 -2.00 4.89
N TRP A 269 -5.39 -1.28 5.53
CA TRP A 269 -6.30 -1.81 6.52
C TRP A 269 -7.70 -1.32 6.22
N VAL A 270 -8.67 -2.20 6.45
CA VAL A 270 -10.08 -1.84 6.45
C VAL A 270 -10.65 -2.14 7.82
N TRP A 271 -11.24 -1.12 8.41
CA TRP A 271 -12.06 -1.20 9.58
C TRP A 271 -13.49 -0.83 9.19
N SER A 272 -14.46 -1.59 9.66
CA SER A 272 -15.87 -1.28 9.44
C SER A 272 -16.66 -1.50 10.72
N ARG A 273 -17.66 -0.67 10.91
CA ARG A 273 -18.66 -0.84 11.96
C ARG A 273 -20.03 -0.63 11.37
N ARG A 274 -20.92 -1.57 11.61
CA ARG A 274 -22.30 -1.60 11.13
C ARG A 274 -23.24 -1.68 12.33
N TRP A 275 -24.29 -0.88 12.28
CA TRP A 275 -25.38 -0.85 13.22
C TRP A 275 -26.63 -1.23 12.45
N GLU A 276 -27.15 -2.41 12.72
CA GLU A 276 -28.40 -2.89 12.15
C GLU A 276 -29.51 -2.63 13.16
N VAL A 277 -30.58 -2.03 12.65
CA VAL A 277 -31.81 -1.74 13.38
C VAL A 277 -32.97 -2.31 12.56
N PRO A 278 -34.17 -2.45 13.13
CA PRO A 278 -35.26 -3.16 12.46
C PRO A 278 -35.63 -2.53 11.09
N THR A 279 -35.42 -1.22 10.94
CA THR A 279 -35.76 -0.42 9.76
C THR A 279 -34.62 -0.31 8.73
N GLY A 280 -33.44 -0.86 9.01
CA GLY A 280 -32.29 -0.85 8.10
C GLY A 280 -30.94 -0.87 8.81
N HIS A 281 -29.96 -0.11 8.31
CA HIS A 281 -28.63 -0.06 8.90
C HIS A 281 -27.92 1.27 8.71
N PHE A 282 -26.97 1.55 9.58
CA PHE A 282 -25.91 2.52 9.37
C PHE A 282 -24.58 1.78 9.36
N SER A 283 -23.65 2.15 8.48
CA SER A 283 -22.29 1.63 8.53
C SER A 283 -21.28 2.74 8.29
N VAL A 284 -20.15 2.64 8.98
CA VAL A 284 -18.95 3.42 8.74
C VAL A 284 -17.85 2.44 8.38
N THR A 285 -17.21 2.67 7.25
CA THR A 285 -16.03 1.92 6.82
C THR A 285 -14.87 2.88 6.69
N ALA A 286 -13.86 2.73 7.55
CA ALA A 286 -12.62 3.46 7.48
C ALA A 286 -11.55 2.60 6.83
N ARG A 287 -10.77 3.23 5.97
CA ARG A 287 -9.72 2.60 5.21
C ARG A 287 -8.47 3.45 5.33
N ALA A 288 -7.33 2.83 5.60
CA ALA A 288 -6.03 3.48 5.55
C ALA A 288 -5.10 2.65 4.68
N TRP A 289 -4.23 3.32 3.93
CA TRP A 289 -3.16 2.67 3.20
C TRP A 289 -1.89 3.50 3.24
N TYR A 290 -0.76 2.85 3.02
CA TYR A 290 0.48 3.53 2.71
C TYR A 290 1.29 2.69 1.74
N SER A 291 2.17 3.36 0.99
CA SER A 291 3.25 2.71 0.29
C SER A 291 4.58 3.35 0.63
N TYR A 292 5.63 2.55 0.59
CA TYR A 292 6.98 3.00 0.80
C TYR A 292 7.93 2.13 -0.01
N GLY A 293 9.02 2.72 -0.49
CA GLY A 293 9.96 2.00 -1.33
C GLY A 293 11.24 2.77 -1.57
N LEU A 294 12.30 2.00 -1.80
CA LEU A 294 13.59 2.54 -2.22
C LEU A 294 13.95 1.86 -3.53
N ARG A 295 14.19 2.67 -4.57
CA ARG A 295 14.38 2.23 -5.95
C ARG A 295 15.64 2.90 -6.49
N ILE A 296 16.63 2.10 -6.84
CA ILE A 296 17.96 2.55 -7.26
C ILE A 296 18.16 2.17 -8.73
N PRO A 297 18.04 3.13 -9.66
CA PRO A 297 18.41 2.95 -11.05
C PRO A 297 19.88 2.60 -11.17
N ILE A 298 20.20 1.53 -11.89
CA ILE A 298 21.57 1.09 -12.15
C ILE A 298 21.77 0.95 -13.66
N GLU A 299 22.85 1.51 -14.18
CA GLU A 299 23.29 1.28 -15.56
C GLU A 299 24.69 0.65 -15.55
N ILE A 300 24.84 -0.49 -16.22
CA ILE A 300 26.13 -1.13 -16.48
C ILE A 300 26.44 -1.00 -17.96
N THR A 301 27.51 -0.28 -18.28
CA THR A 301 28.07 -0.18 -19.63
C THR A 301 29.12 -1.26 -19.81
N ALA A 302 28.98 -2.08 -20.85
CA ALA A 302 29.93 -3.11 -21.25
C ALA A 302 30.53 -2.78 -22.62
N LYS A 303 31.85 -2.64 -22.67
CA LYS A 303 32.61 -2.52 -23.92
C LYS A 303 33.42 -3.79 -24.14
N THR A 304 33.28 -4.40 -25.31
CA THR A 304 33.90 -5.67 -25.68
C THR A 304 35.00 -5.47 -26.72
N ASP A 305 36.10 -6.21 -26.59
CA ASP A 305 37.29 -6.08 -27.43
C ASP A 305 38.08 -7.42 -27.55
N PRO A 306 38.17 -8.06 -28.73
CA PRO A 306 37.47 -7.70 -29.97
C PRO A 306 35.98 -8.07 -29.90
N ALA A 307 35.14 -7.45 -30.74
CA ALA A 307 33.72 -7.80 -30.86
C ALA A 307 33.50 -9.15 -31.57
N THR A 308 34.43 -9.54 -32.45
CA THR A 308 34.39 -10.80 -33.21
C THR A 308 35.82 -11.31 -33.42
N ILE A 309 36.03 -12.62 -33.34
CA ILE A 309 37.27 -13.25 -33.84
C ILE A 309 37.02 -13.76 -35.26
N GLU A 310 38.02 -13.57 -36.11
CA GLU A 310 38.09 -14.17 -37.45
C GLU A 310 39.38 -14.98 -37.61
N ARG A 311 39.28 -16.18 -38.18
CA ARG A 311 40.44 -17.01 -38.53
C ARG A 311 40.89 -16.70 -39.95
N THR A 312 42.00 -15.98 -40.09
CA THR A 312 42.59 -15.62 -41.39
C THR A 312 43.84 -16.46 -41.66
N GLY A 313 43.75 -17.38 -42.63
CA GLY A 313 44.81 -18.37 -42.82
C GLY A 313 44.79 -19.43 -41.71
N ASP A 314 45.96 -19.73 -41.14
CA ASP A 314 46.11 -20.76 -40.09
C ASP A 314 46.12 -20.20 -38.68
N LYS A 315 45.98 -18.89 -38.51
CA LYS A 315 46.01 -18.19 -37.22
C LYS A 315 44.71 -17.43 -36.97
N ASP A 316 44.26 -17.46 -35.73
CA ASP A 316 43.23 -16.55 -35.25
C ASP A 316 43.86 -15.17 -35.07
N LEU A 317 43.14 -14.11 -35.47
CA LEU A 317 43.65 -12.74 -35.37
C LEU A 317 43.81 -12.29 -33.90
N ASP A 318 42.98 -12.82 -33.01
CA ASP A 318 42.97 -12.49 -31.58
C ASP A 318 42.88 -13.75 -30.72
N SER A 319 43.72 -13.84 -29.68
CA SER A 319 43.75 -14.97 -28.75
C SER A 319 43.06 -14.69 -27.41
N ASN A 320 42.73 -13.43 -27.13
CA ASN A 320 42.18 -12.98 -25.85
C ASN A 320 41.02 -12.00 -26.06
N PHE A 321 39.97 -12.17 -25.26
CA PHE A 321 38.80 -11.29 -25.25
C PHE A 321 38.76 -10.48 -23.96
N SER A 322 38.68 -9.17 -24.10
CA SER A 322 38.56 -8.22 -22.99
C SER A 322 37.16 -7.64 -22.93
N VAL A 323 36.60 -7.57 -21.72
CA VAL A 323 35.39 -6.79 -21.43
C VAL A 323 35.71 -5.73 -20.40
N TYR A 324 35.31 -4.51 -20.73
CA TYR A 324 35.44 -3.33 -19.92
C TYR A 324 34.05 -2.97 -19.37
N LEU A 325 33.90 -2.97 -18.06
CA LEU A 325 32.60 -2.82 -17.38
C LEU A 325 32.63 -1.61 -16.44
N LYS A 326 31.70 -0.69 -16.66
CA LYS A 326 31.49 0.47 -15.77
C LYS A 326 30.04 0.46 -15.29
N ALA A 327 29.84 0.53 -13.97
CA ALA A 327 28.52 0.63 -13.36
C ALA A 327 28.33 2.00 -12.71
N ARG A 328 27.10 2.53 -12.82
CA ARG A 328 26.68 3.75 -12.12
C ARG A 328 25.26 3.60 -11.59
N ALA A 329 24.98 4.28 -10.49
CA ALA A 329 23.64 4.57 -10.04
C ALA A 329 23.34 6.03 -10.37
N PHE A 330 22.07 6.41 -10.55
CA PHE A 330 21.71 7.78 -10.94
C PHE A 330 20.23 8.09 -10.65
N ASP A 331 19.87 9.37 -10.63
CA ASP A 331 18.47 9.86 -10.67
C ASP A 331 17.92 9.66 -12.08
N ALA A 332 16.90 8.82 -12.22
CA ALA A 332 16.39 8.42 -13.51
C ALA A 332 15.01 9.04 -13.78
N GLY A 333 14.80 9.45 -15.03
CA GLY A 333 13.45 9.82 -15.48
C GLY A 333 12.52 8.60 -15.56
N THR A 334 11.21 8.87 -15.56
CA THR A 334 10.13 7.88 -15.69
C THR A 334 10.37 6.82 -16.79
N SER A 335 10.91 7.21 -17.95
CA SER A 335 11.19 6.29 -19.06
C SER A 335 12.20 5.18 -18.72
N PHE A 336 13.15 5.44 -17.80
CA PHE A 336 14.07 4.40 -17.35
C PHE A 336 13.32 3.25 -16.64
N TYR A 337 12.39 3.61 -15.77
CA TYR A 337 11.59 2.66 -15.00
C TYR A 337 10.74 1.80 -15.96
N GLU A 338 10.16 2.39 -17.00
CA GLU A 338 9.48 1.65 -18.08
C GLU A 338 10.41 0.68 -18.82
N GLU A 339 11.63 1.11 -19.13
CA GLU A 339 12.63 0.32 -19.86
C GLU A 339 13.14 -0.88 -19.06
N VAL A 340 13.26 -0.77 -17.73
CA VAL A 340 13.64 -1.88 -16.85
C VAL A 340 12.48 -2.83 -16.54
N GLY A 341 11.34 -2.61 -17.20
CA GLY A 341 10.20 -3.53 -17.19
C GLY A 341 9.12 -3.20 -16.18
N LEU A 342 9.21 -2.06 -15.47
CA LEU A 342 8.09 -1.60 -14.68
C LEU A 342 6.95 -1.22 -15.62
N SER A 343 5.74 -1.69 -15.28
CA SER A 343 4.55 -1.22 -15.96
C SER A 343 4.38 0.28 -15.74
N GLY A 344 3.61 0.95 -16.62
CA GLY A 344 3.17 2.34 -16.39
C GLY A 344 2.67 2.57 -14.95
N ASP A 345 2.08 1.51 -14.45
CA ASP A 345 1.62 1.31 -13.10
C ASP A 345 2.71 1.55 -12.02
N ASP A 346 3.88 0.92 -12.09
CA ASP A 346 4.87 0.94 -11.00
C ASP A 346 5.87 2.11 -11.11
N LEU A 347 5.58 3.10 -11.95
CA LEU A 347 6.52 4.17 -12.24
C LEU A 347 6.66 5.13 -11.06
N HIS A 348 5.58 5.40 -10.33
CA HIS A 348 5.51 6.45 -9.31
C HIS A 348 6.28 7.71 -9.76
N ASP A 349 5.95 8.23 -10.94
CA ASP A 349 6.60 9.40 -11.57
C ASP A 349 8.15 9.34 -11.62
N GLY A 350 8.73 8.15 -11.62
CA GLY A 350 10.18 7.93 -11.60
C GLY A 350 10.88 8.26 -10.26
N LYS A 351 10.17 8.32 -9.13
CA LYS A 351 10.74 8.69 -7.81
C LYS A 351 11.61 7.61 -7.16
N GLU A 352 12.90 7.81 -6.93
CA GLU A 352 13.76 6.82 -6.27
C GLU A 352 13.29 6.48 -4.83
N PHE A 353 12.75 7.46 -4.10
CA PHE A 353 12.08 7.24 -2.82
C PHE A 353 10.57 7.33 -3.01
N VAL A 354 9.87 6.25 -2.69
CA VAL A 354 8.41 6.21 -2.67
C VAL A 354 7.97 6.31 -1.22
N LEU A 355 7.07 7.26 -0.94
CA LEU A 355 6.29 7.31 0.28
C LEU A 355 4.93 7.91 -0.06
N SER A 356 3.88 7.13 0.10
CA SER A 356 2.51 7.61 0.00
C SER A 356 1.69 7.10 1.17
N ALA A 357 0.68 7.85 1.58
CA ALA A 357 -0.31 7.41 2.54
C ALA A 357 -1.68 7.97 2.15
N GLY A 358 -2.71 7.16 2.29
CA GLY A 358 -4.07 7.55 1.99
C GLY A 358 -5.03 7.07 3.06
N PHE A 359 -6.15 7.78 3.18
CA PHE A 359 -7.23 7.43 4.09
C PHE A 359 -8.57 7.73 3.44
N GLN A 360 -9.55 6.87 3.65
CA GLN A 360 -10.91 7.05 3.14
C GLN A 360 -11.92 6.55 4.17
N VAL A 361 -12.97 7.33 4.42
CA VAL A 361 -14.14 6.92 5.19
C VAL A 361 -15.34 6.87 4.28
N THR A 362 -16.03 5.74 4.31
CA THR A 362 -17.32 5.55 3.65
C THR A 362 -18.42 5.47 4.71
N PHE A 363 -19.53 6.15 4.46
CA PHE A 363 -20.74 6.07 5.27
C PHE A 363 -21.84 5.47 4.41
N SER A 364 -22.54 4.46 4.92
CA SER A 364 -23.77 3.93 4.33
C SER A 364 -24.90 4.05 5.33
N LEU A 365 -26.04 4.59 4.89
CA LEU A 365 -27.27 4.62 5.67
C LEU A 365 -28.39 4.05 4.81
N LYS A 366 -29.08 3.04 5.33
CA LYS A 366 -30.31 2.50 4.77
C LYS A 366 -31.40 2.57 5.83
N VAL A 367 -32.48 3.31 5.57
CA VAL A 367 -33.63 3.42 6.49
C VAL A 367 -34.89 3.58 5.63
N PHE A 368 -35.88 2.69 5.78
CA PHE A 368 -37.17 2.76 5.03
C PHE A 368 -37.00 3.12 3.53
N GLY A 369 -36.15 2.35 2.83
CA GLY A 369 -35.91 2.52 1.40
C GLY A 369 -35.10 3.75 0.98
N LEU A 370 -34.76 4.66 1.90
CA LEU A 370 -33.71 5.64 1.72
C LEU A 370 -32.36 4.92 1.75
N LYS A 371 -31.49 5.25 0.80
CA LYS A 371 -30.10 4.77 0.75
C LYS A 371 -29.18 5.96 0.53
N ILE A 372 -28.30 6.23 1.49
CA ILE A 372 -27.24 7.23 1.38
C ILE A 372 -25.91 6.48 1.40
N ASN A 373 -25.08 6.72 0.40
CA ASN A 373 -23.70 6.25 0.36
C ASN A 373 -22.80 7.47 0.08
N SER A 374 -21.85 7.74 0.96
CA SER A 374 -20.91 8.85 0.80
C SER A 374 -19.49 8.40 1.15
N SER A 375 -18.48 8.99 0.53
CA SER A 375 -17.06 8.69 0.78
C SER A 375 -16.26 9.99 0.90
N LEU A 376 -15.34 10.05 1.88
CA LEU A 376 -14.53 11.21 2.22
C LEU A 376 -13.10 10.81 2.61
N PRO A 377 -12.04 11.47 2.11
CA PRO A 377 -11.99 12.26 0.88
C PRO A 377 -12.31 11.41 -0.36
N LYS A 378 -12.52 12.08 -1.50
CA LYS A 378 -12.97 11.43 -2.73
C LYS A 378 -11.90 10.64 -3.48
N ASP A 379 -10.61 10.80 -3.14
CA ASP A 379 -9.45 9.94 -3.45
C ASP A 379 -8.20 10.82 -3.44
N ASP A 380 -7.76 11.26 -2.25
CA ASP A 380 -6.52 12.03 -2.12
C ASP A 380 -5.50 11.21 -1.33
N ASP A 381 -4.47 10.76 -2.04
CA ASP A 381 -3.25 10.27 -1.44
C ASP A 381 -2.37 11.44 -1.07
N PHE A 382 -1.79 11.36 0.11
CA PHE A 382 -0.68 12.18 0.49
C PHE A 382 0.61 11.54 0.00
N GLY A 383 1.33 12.21 -0.90
CA GLY A 383 2.59 11.74 -1.46
C GLY A 383 3.78 12.56 -0.97
N PHE A 384 4.80 11.89 -0.44
CA PHE A 384 6.14 12.42 -0.16
C PHE A 384 7.21 11.74 -1.02
N SER A 385 6.79 11.17 -2.14
CA SER A 385 7.73 10.50 -3.04
C SER A 385 8.64 11.55 -3.67
N GLN A 386 9.94 11.26 -3.74
CA GLN A 386 10.94 12.23 -4.17
C GLN A 386 12.03 11.56 -5.01
N ASN A 387 12.56 12.35 -5.93
CA ASN A 387 13.75 11.93 -6.68
C ASN A 387 14.97 12.10 -5.79
N PHE A 388 15.96 11.24 -6.00
CA PHE A 388 17.30 11.51 -5.53
C PHE A 388 18.34 10.83 -6.42
N ALA A 389 19.58 11.31 -6.37
CA ALA A 389 20.69 10.78 -7.17
C ALA A 389 21.63 9.90 -6.32
N PRO A 390 21.41 8.57 -6.26
CA PRO A 390 22.42 7.66 -5.71
C PRO A 390 23.60 7.55 -6.70
N PRO A 391 24.85 7.35 -6.25
CA PRO A 391 25.28 7.32 -4.88
C PRO A 391 25.53 8.72 -4.32
N PHE A 392 25.33 8.80 -3.03
CA PHE A 392 25.76 9.90 -2.22
C PHE A 392 27.24 9.66 -1.88
N GLY A 393 28.12 10.55 -2.34
CA GLY A 393 29.53 10.50 -1.98
C GLY A 393 29.76 10.58 -0.47
N ALA A 394 31.01 10.57 -0.03
CA ALA A 394 31.35 10.75 1.39
C ALA A 394 31.16 12.20 1.90
N SER A 395 30.59 13.10 1.09
CA SER A 395 30.45 14.55 1.34
C SER A 395 29.35 14.94 2.34
N GLY A 396 28.92 14.01 3.21
CA GLY A 396 27.95 14.32 4.27
C GLY A 396 26.60 14.77 3.72
N THR A 397 26.03 15.83 4.29
CA THR A 397 24.68 16.35 3.96
C THR A 397 24.59 17.02 2.59
N GLU A 398 25.72 17.37 1.96
CA GLU A 398 25.76 17.92 0.59
C GLU A 398 25.43 16.88 -0.47
N SER A 399 25.67 15.61 -0.15
CA SER A 399 25.35 14.47 -0.99
C SER A 399 24.33 13.62 -0.25
N GLY A 400 23.15 14.15 0.05
CA GLY A 400 22.07 13.36 0.63
C GLY A 400 20.75 13.73 -0.01
N PHE A 401 19.69 13.10 0.44
CA PHE A 401 18.35 13.57 0.16
C PHE A 401 17.65 13.90 1.47
N ASP A 402 16.80 14.93 1.44
CA ASP A 402 16.19 15.45 2.65
C ASP A 402 14.78 14.90 2.81
N ILE A 403 14.44 14.50 4.02
CA ILE A 403 13.08 14.19 4.43
C ILE A 403 12.66 15.25 5.43
N TRP A 404 11.79 16.17 5.01
CA TRP A 404 11.24 17.21 5.88
C TRP A 404 9.85 16.80 6.37
N ILE A 405 9.67 16.77 7.68
CA ILE A 405 8.38 16.50 8.31
C ILE A 405 7.60 17.82 8.32
N PRO A 406 6.42 17.89 7.69
CA PRO A 406 5.66 19.12 7.60
C PRO A 406 5.29 19.67 8.97
N SER A 407 5.26 21.00 9.06
CA SER A 407 5.03 21.72 10.31
C SER A 407 3.67 21.40 10.97
N GLU A 408 2.72 20.88 10.21
CA GLU A 408 1.40 20.45 10.68
C GLU A 408 1.50 19.17 11.51
N VAL A 409 2.43 18.29 11.13
CA VAL A 409 2.70 17.01 11.81
C VAL A 409 3.52 17.25 13.07
N THR A 410 4.52 18.13 13.03
CA THR A 410 5.34 18.49 14.20
C THR A 410 4.68 19.53 15.11
N HIS A 411 3.52 20.08 14.72
CA HIS A 411 2.81 21.15 15.43
C HIS A 411 3.65 22.41 15.68
N THR A 412 4.49 22.77 14.73
CA THR A 412 5.49 23.85 14.79
C THR A 412 5.08 25.08 13.96
N ARG A 413 3.79 25.20 13.62
CA ARG A 413 3.23 26.43 13.06
C ARG A 413 3.04 27.47 14.16
N VAL A 414 3.56 28.66 13.94
CA VAL A 414 3.41 29.81 14.82
C VAL A 414 2.53 30.84 14.11
N SER A 415 1.47 31.31 14.77
CA SER A 415 0.71 32.46 14.32
C SER A 415 0.46 33.39 15.50
N ILE A 416 1.09 34.56 15.49
CA ILE A 416 0.92 35.59 16.53
C ILE A 416 0.06 36.69 15.93
N LEU A 417 -1.20 36.77 16.41
CA LEU A 417 -2.18 37.78 16.02
C LEU A 417 -2.45 37.86 14.49
N GLY A 418 -2.09 36.81 13.73
CA GLY A 418 -2.13 36.82 12.26
C GLY A 418 -1.10 37.73 11.59
N VAL A 419 -0.28 38.44 12.37
CA VAL A 419 0.74 39.39 11.91
C VAL A 419 2.09 38.70 11.71
N VAL A 420 2.46 37.77 12.58
CA VAL A 420 3.64 36.92 12.36
C VAL A 420 3.14 35.51 12.14
N VAL A 421 3.40 34.97 10.97
CA VAL A 421 3.07 33.58 10.60
C VAL A 421 4.38 32.87 10.28
N GLY A 422 4.60 31.71 10.86
CA GLY A 422 5.78 30.92 10.53
C GLY A 422 5.54 29.44 10.72
N SER A 423 6.47 28.67 10.17
CA SER A 423 6.50 27.22 10.28
C SER A 423 7.94 26.79 10.42
N LEU A 424 8.23 25.96 11.42
CA LEU A 424 9.48 25.20 11.47
C LEU A 424 9.19 23.77 11.03
N GLU A 425 10.12 23.15 10.33
CA GLU A 425 10.07 21.75 9.91
C GLU A 425 11.32 21.06 10.45
N ALA A 426 11.11 19.96 11.15
CA ALA A 426 12.20 19.06 11.50
C ALA A 426 12.39 18.06 10.36
N GLY A 427 13.62 17.72 10.05
CA GLY A 427 13.91 16.78 8.97
C GLY A 427 15.15 15.96 9.23
N VAL A 428 15.39 15.04 8.32
CA VAL A 428 16.57 14.17 8.30
C VAL A 428 17.13 14.16 6.89
N ASN A 429 18.40 14.47 6.74
CA ASN A 429 19.16 14.20 5.54
C ASN A 429 19.63 12.75 5.59
N VAL A 430 19.37 12.02 4.52
CA VAL A 430 19.79 10.64 4.34
C VAL A 430 20.92 10.64 3.33
N SER A 431 22.12 10.31 3.79
CA SER A 431 23.35 10.24 2.97
C SER A 431 23.97 8.85 3.10
N GLY A 432 25.04 8.58 2.34
CA GLY A 432 25.81 7.36 2.53
C GLY A 432 26.40 6.73 1.28
N LYS A 433 27.46 5.94 1.45
CA LYS A 433 28.18 5.35 0.33
C LYS A 433 27.42 4.19 -0.31
N GLY A 434 27.20 4.29 -1.62
CA GLY A 434 26.58 3.24 -2.44
C GLY A 434 27.61 2.31 -3.10
N THR A 435 27.29 1.02 -3.16
CA THR A 435 28.08 0.00 -3.86
C THR A 435 27.16 -0.85 -4.74
N ILE A 436 27.52 -1.01 -6.01
CA ILE A 436 26.81 -1.84 -6.98
C ILE A 436 27.50 -3.19 -7.08
N TYR A 437 26.70 -4.26 -7.11
CA TYR A 437 27.13 -5.61 -7.44
C TYR A 437 26.37 -6.16 -8.63
N ALA A 438 27.02 -6.99 -9.43
CA ALA A 438 26.39 -7.79 -10.47
C ALA A 438 27.23 -9.04 -10.74
N ASP A 439 26.57 -10.13 -11.13
CA ASP A 439 27.23 -11.35 -11.58
C ASP A 439 27.57 -11.24 -13.07
N TYR A 440 28.82 -11.58 -13.43
CA TYR A 440 29.31 -11.58 -14.81
C TYR A 440 29.71 -12.98 -15.26
N THR A 441 29.31 -13.33 -16.49
CA THR A 441 29.76 -14.54 -17.19
C THR A 441 30.13 -14.20 -18.63
N ALA A 442 31.32 -14.60 -19.08
CA ALA A 442 31.75 -14.45 -20.47
C ALA A 442 31.16 -15.58 -21.33
N LEU A 443 30.77 -15.27 -22.58
CA LEU A 443 30.16 -16.24 -23.50
C LEU A 443 30.96 -16.39 -24.80
N TYR A 444 31.14 -17.63 -25.23
CA TYR A 444 31.65 -18.01 -26.55
C TYR A 444 30.62 -18.88 -27.27
N GLY A 445 29.78 -18.28 -28.12
CA GLY A 445 28.63 -19.01 -28.66
C GLY A 445 27.65 -19.40 -27.55
N LYS A 446 27.51 -20.70 -27.25
CA LYS A 446 26.64 -21.18 -26.15
C LYS A 446 27.44 -21.51 -24.88
N ASP A 447 28.77 -21.52 -24.97
CA ASP A 447 29.64 -21.99 -23.92
C ASP A 447 30.06 -20.83 -23.01
N GLU A 448 30.22 -21.11 -21.73
CA GLU A 448 30.74 -20.14 -20.76
C GLU A 448 32.26 -20.16 -20.78
N LEU A 449 32.88 -18.98 -20.82
CA LEU A 449 34.31 -18.83 -20.69
C LEU A 449 34.69 -18.43 -19.27
N LYS A 450 35.81 -18.97 -18.80
CA LYS A 450 36.47 -18.46 -17.61
C LYS A 450 36.97 -17.04 -17.88
N SER A 451 36.81 -16.16 -16.91
CA SER A 451 37.27 -14.77 -16.98
C SER A 451 37.93 -14.35 -15.68
N TRP A 452 38.93 -13.47 -15.76
CA TRP A 452 39.72 -13.01 -14.62
C TRP A 452 40.19 -11.56 -14.79
N TYR A 453 40.64 -10.93 -13.71
CA TYR A 453 41.30 -9.63 -13.76
C TYR A 453 42.76 -9.79 -14.24
N PRO A 454 43.30 -8.80 -14.98
CA PRO A 454 44.72 -8.81 -15.36
C PRO A 454 45.63 -9.04 -14.14
N GLY A 455 46.53 -10.02 -14.23
CA GLY A 455 47.50 -10.34 -13.17
C GLY A 455 47.01 -11.31 -12.07
N GLN A 456 45.80 -11.88 -12.18
CA GLN A 456 45.34 -12.95 -11.28
C GLN A 456 45.86 -14.34 -11.69
N GLU A 457 46.15 -15.18 -10.68
CA GLU A 457 46.55 -16.59 -10.85
C GLU A 457 45.38 -17.50 -11.28
N ASP A 458 45.73 -18.64 -11.89
CA ASP A 458 44.80 -19.56 -12.58
C ASP A 458 43.70 -20.17 -11.70
N ASP A 459 43.95 -20.30 -10.40
CA ASP A 459 43.01 -20.91 -9.45
C ASP A 459 41.87 -19.98 -9.03
N ALA A 460 41.97 -18.67 -9.31
CA ALA A 460 40.92 -17.67 -9.06
C ALA A 460 39.90 -17.54 -10.21
N LYS A 461 40.04 -18.32 -11.28
CA LYS A 461 39.28 -18.20 -12.54
C LYS A 461 37.88 -18.86 -12.50
N LYS A 462 36.94 -18.45 -11.62
CA LYS A 462 35.50 -18.83 -11.74
C LYS A 462 34.55 -17.79 -11.13
N LEU A 463 33.56 -17.38 -11.95
CA LEU A 463 32.41 -16.51 -11.65
C LEU A 463 32.73 -15.18 -10.95
N ASN A 464 32.72 -14.10 -11.74
CA ASN A 464 33.05 -12.77 -11.22
C ASN A 464 31.78 -12.10 -10.69
N ARG A 465 31.58 -12.15 -9.36
CA ARG A 465 30.70 -11.19 -8.72
C ARG A 465 31.43 -9.85 -8.65
N LEU A 466 31.02 -8.95 -9.51
CA LEU A 466 31.65 -7.64 -9.69
C LEU A 466 31.19 -6.68 -8.60
N LYS A 467 32.09 -5.78 -8.23
CA LYS A 467 31.87 -4.74 -7.22
C LYS A 467 32.37 -3.40 -7.74
N TRP A 468 31.46 -2.44 -7.79
CA TRP A 468 31.77 -1.04 -8.04
C TRP A 468 31.34 -0.22 -6.83
N GLU A 469 32.24 0.61 -6.32
CA GLU A 469 31.76 1.81 -5.65
C GLU A 469 30.98 2.58 -6.71
N ALA A 470 29.80 3.10 -6.38
CA ALA A 470 28.96 3.68 -7.43
C ALA A 470 29.67 4.90 -8.07
N ASP A 471 29.67 4.96 -9.40
CA ASP A 471 30.55 5.78 -10.26
C ASP A 471 32.05 5.42 -10.24
N GLY A 472 32.37 4.22 -9.76
CA GLY A 472 33.73 3.70 -9.68
C GLY A 472 34.40 3.45 -11.04
N PRO A 473 35.71 3.17 -11.01
CA PRO A 473 36.50 2.99 -12.22
C PRO A 473 36.02 1.79 -13.04
N GLU A 474 36.30 1.85 -14.34
CA GLU A 474 36.06 0.76 -15.26
C GLU A 474 36.84 -0.50 -14.83
N ARG A 475 36.18 -1.66 -14.92
CA ARG A 475 36.75 -2.97 -14.60
C ARG A 475 37.05 -3.72 -15.89
N ARG A 476 38.29 -4.17 -16.07
CA ARG A 476 38.68 -5.01 -17.21
C ARG A 476 38.74 -6.47 -16.79
N LEU A 477 38.02 -7.32 -17.52
CA LEU A 477 38.08 -8.78 -17.43
C LEU A 477 38.65 -9.35 -18.73
N ILE A 478 39.47 -10.39 -18.62
CA ILE A 478 40.07 -11.09 -19.75
C ILE A 478 39.57 -12.52 -19.77
N SER A 479 39.28 -13.05 -20.96
CA SER A 479 38.97 -14.47 -21.21
C SER A 479 39.85 -14.98 -22.34
N GLU A 480 40.40 -16.19 -22.19
CA GLU A 480 41.10 -16.89 -23.27
C GLU A 480 40.09 -17.47 -24.26
N LEU A 481 40.45 -17.40 -25.54
CA LEU A 481 39.56 -17.77 -26.63
C LEU A 481 39.93 -19.15 -27.16
N PRO A 482 38.96 -20.09 -27.27
CA PRO A 482 39.19 -21.34 -27.96
C PRO A 482 39.52 -21.06 -29.43
N ALA A 483 40.49 -21.80 -29.98
CA ALA A 483 40.87 -21.67 -31.38
C ALA A 483 39.69 -22.03 -32.31
N LEU A 484 39.49 -21.26 -33.38
CA LEU A 484 38.41 -21.52 -34.34
C LEU A 484 38.72 -22.78 -35.17
N GLU A 485 37.77 -23.71 -35.32
CA GLU A 485 38.05 -25.02 -35.94
C GLU A 485 38.37 -24.97 -37.45
N HIS A 486 37.90 -23.94 -38.18
CA HIS A 486 38.02 -23.87 -39.64
C HIS A 486 38.48 -22.48 -40.11
N LYS A 487 39.26 -22.46 -41.20
CA LYS A 487 39.70 -21.24 -41.88
C LYS A 487 38.49 -20.47 -42.43
N GLY A 488 38.44 -19.15 -42.20
CA GLY A 488 37.27 -18.33 -42.50
C GLY A 488 36.13 -18.46 -41.49
N GLY A 489 36.32 -19.24 -40.41
CA GLY A 489 35.40 -19.27 -39.29
C GLY A 489 35.30 -17.88 -38.63
N LYS A 490 34.07 -17.54 -38.23
CA LYS A 490 33.75 -16.31 -37.52
C LYS A 490 32.86 -16.65 -36.33
N LYS A 491 33.21 -16.15 -35.15
CA LYS A 491 32.41 -16.37 -33.94
C LYS A 491 32.37 -15.10 -33.10
N ASP A 492 31.15 -14.69 -32.76
CA ASP A 492 30.94 -13.51 -31.95
C ASP A 492 30.99 -13.83 -30.46
N PHE A 493 31.34 -12.80 -29.71
CA PHE A 493 31.49 -12.85 -28.26
C PHE A 493 30.30 -12.21 -27.56
N GLY A 494 30.15 -12.58 -26.30
CA GLY A 494 29.06 -12.09 -25.48
C GLY A 494 29.39 -12.12 -24.00
N CYS A 495 28.44 -11.60 -23.23
CA CYS A 495 28.45 -11.73 -21.79
C CYS A 495 27.04 -11.81 -21.23
N VAL A 496 26.95 -12.32 -20.01
CA VAL A 496 25.76 -12.26 -19.18
C VAL A 496 26.06 -11.34 -18.00
N LEU A 497 25.18 -10.38 -17.76
CA LEU A 497 25.14 -9.55 -16.56
C LEU A 497 23.85 -9.89 -15.83
N SER A 498 23.92 -10.27 -14.55
CA SER A 498 22.71 -10.65 -13.82
C SER A 498 22.81 -10.33 -12.34
N ARG A 499 21.68 -10.46 -11.62
CA ARG A 499 21.56 -10.26 -10.17
C ARG A 499 22.14 -8.91 -9.74
N PRO A 500 21.60 -7.79 -10.27
CA PRO A 500 21.98 -6.47 -9.79
C PRO A 500 21.63 -6.35 -8.31
N GLU A 501 22.58 -5.88 -7.51
CA GLU A 501 22.35 -5.55 -6.10
C GLU A 501 22.97 -4.19 -5.79
N PHE A 502 22.33 -3.44 -4.90
CA PHE A 502 22.84 -2.18 -4.38
C PHE A 502 22.99 -2.28 -2.88
N GLU A 503 24.18 -1.97 -2.38
CA GLU A 503 24.46 -1.88 -0.96
C GLU A 503 24.68 -0.43 -0.58
N TRP A 504 23.97 0.03 0.43
CA TRP A 504 24.00 1.42 0.87
C TRP A 504 24.35 1.50 2.35
N ALA A 505 25.55 2.02 2.65
CA ALA A 505 25.95 2.36 4.01
C ALA A 505 25.35 3.72 4.38
N MET A 506 24.19 3.70 5.04
CA MET A 506 23.35 4.88 5.26
C MET A 506 23.74 5.63 6.54
N ARG A 507 23.75 6.95 6.45
CA ARG A 507 23.94 7.90 7.53
C ARG A 507 22.75 8.87 7.57
N LEU A 508 22.22 9.10 8.75
CA LEU A 508 21.14 10.06 8.99
C LEU A 508 21.69 11.28 9.70
N THR A 509 21.42 12.47 9.18
CA THR A 509 21.73 13.75 9.83
C THR A 509 20.45 14.51 10.11
N PRO A 510 20.07 14.74 11.38
CA PRO A 510 18.88 15.53 11.69
C PRO A 510 19.11 17.01 11.35
N GLY A 511 18.05 17.73 11.04
CA GLY A 511 18.11 19.16 10.75
C GLY A 511 16.78 19.87 10.94
N VAL A 512 16.83 21.19 10.82
CA VAL A 512 15.67 22.07 10.91
C VAL A 512 15.67 23.09 9.77
N ARG A 513 14.48 23.38 9.25
CA ARG A 513 14.26 24.52 8.35
C ARG A 513 12.97 25.22 8.72
N GLY A 514 12.68 26.36 8.12
CA GLY A 514 11.41 27.03 8.33
C GLY A 514 11.24 28.27 7.51
N VAL A 515 10.05 28.85 7.61
CA VAL A 515 9.71 30.14 7.02
C VAL A 515 9.05 30.98 8.09
N ILE A 516 9.41 32.26 8.18
CA ILE A 516 8.76 33.25 9.03
C ILE A 516 8.37 34.42 8.15
N ALA A 517 7.07 34.70 8.07
CA ALA A 517 6.51 35.85 7.39
C ALA A 517 5.92 36.83 8.40
N VAL A 518 6.14 38.12 8.17
CA VAL A 518 5.54 39.22 8.94
C VAL A 518 4.61 39.97 8.00
N HIS A 519 3.32 39.95 8.29
CA HIS A 519 2.24 40.59 7.55
C HIS A 519 1.64 41.75 8.37
N ALA A 520 2.40 42.83 8.54
CA ALA A 520 1.97 44.04 9.24
C ALA A 520 1.59 45.15 8.24
N LYS A 521 0.68 44.87 7.30
CA LYS A 521 0.26 45.88 6.30
C LYS A 521 -0.43 47.09 6.96
N PRO A 522 -0.19 48.33 6.47
CA PRO A 522 0.66 48.70 5.34
C PRO A 522 2.15 48.90 5.69
N ILE A 523 2.54 48.69 6.95
CA ILE A 523 3.81 49.15 7.53
C ILE A 523 4.98 48.23 7.14
N TYR A 524 4.77 46.91 7.12
CA TYR A 524 5.85 45.96 6.87
C TYR A 524 5.29 44.63 6.36
N ASN A 525 5.88 44.09 5.29
CA ASN A 525 5.52 42.80 4.72
C ASN A 525 6.78 42.12 4.20
N ASP A 526 7.26 41.10 4.90
CA ASP A 526 8.50 40.39 4.56
C ASP A 526 8.41 38.90 4.91
N SER A 527 9.23 38.08 4.28
CA SER A 527 9.30 36.64 4.53
C SER A 527 10.75 36.15 4.53
N TYR A 528 11.13 35.48 5.59
CA TYR A 528 12.46 34.93 5.81
C TYR A 528 12.39 33.41 5.76
N THR A 529 13.26 32.79 4.99
CA THR A 529 13.49 31.34 5.05
C THR A 529 14.68 31.07 5.96
N ILE A 530 14.53 30.14 6.90
CA ILE A 530 15.56 29.70 7.84
C ILE A 530 15.97 28.29 7.44
N GLY A 531 17.27 28.04 7.30
CA GLY A 531 17.80 26.71 6.98
C GLY A 531 17.82 26.36 5.48
N PRO A 532 18.11 25.08 5.14
CA PRO A 532 18.25 23.97 6.07
C PRO A 532 19.50 24.07 6.96
N LEU A 533 19.30 23.90 8.26
CA LEU A 533 20.37 23.79 9.25
C LEU A 533 20.51 22.31 9.62
N TRP A 534 21.56 21.67 9.15
CA TRP A 534 21.90 20.30 9.51
C TRP A 534 22.74 20.27 10.78
N LEU A 535 22.42 19.33 11.66
CA LEU A 535 23.15 19.10 12.91
C LEU A 535 24.11 17.93 12.68
N ASP A 536 25.18 18.18 11.93
CA ASP A 536 26.15 17.16 11.50
C ASP A 536 26.79 16.43 12.70
N GLU A 537 26.92 17.11 13.84
CA GLU A 537 27.39 16.53 15.10
C GLU A 537 26.45 15.47 15.70
N LEU A 538 25.16 15.48 15.30
CA LEU A 538 24.16 14.49 15.69
C LEU A 538 23.97 13.40 14.63
N ALA A 539 24.77 13.41 13.56
CA ALA A 539 24.64 12.42 12.52
C ALA A 539 25.07 11.03 13.00
N PHE A 540 24.31 10.00 12.61
CA PHE A 540 24.56 8.61 13.02
C PHE A 540 24.39 7.63 11.87
N ASP A 541 25.20 6.58 11.87
CA ASP A 541 25.12 5.49 10.90
C ASP A 541 24.00 4.54 11.30
N ILE A 542 23.07 4.26 10.38
CA ILE A 542 21.97 3.30 10.59
C ILE A 542 22.30 1.91 10.05
N GLY A 543 23.56 1.69 9.67
CA GLY A 543 24.06 0.45 9.13
C GLY A 543 23.96 0.39 7.60
N THR A 544 23.97 -0.84 7.09
CA THR A 544 24.08 -1.11 5.66
C THR A 544 22.86 -1.82 5.14
N TRP A 545 22.20 -1.19 4.17
CA TRP A 545 21.02 -1.75 3.50
C TRP A 545 21.43 -2.46 2.23
N LYS A 546 20.92 -3.66 2.02
CA LYS A 546 21.16 -4.45 0.81
C LYS A 546 19.86 -4.57 0.03
N LEU A 547 19.87 -4.03 -1.18
CA LEU A 547 18.75 -4.02 -2.10
C LEU A 547 19.04 -5.00 -3.23
N GLY A 548 18.20 -6.01 -3.38
CA GLY A 548 18.25 -6.92 -4.52
C GLY A 548 17.61 -6.31 -5.77
N ALA A 549 17.53 -7.09 -6.84
CA ALA A 549 16.76 -6.72 -8.03
C ALA A 549 15.30 -6.43 -7.64
N HIS A 550 14.75 -5.32 -8.13
CA HIS A 550 13.39 -4.91 -7.83
C HIS A 550 12.39 -5.94 -8.39
N PRO A 551 11.40 -6.39 -7.60
CA PRO A 551 10.38 -7.32 -8.09
C PRO A 551 9.70 -6.82 -9.36
N GLY A 552 9.46 -7.71 -10.32
CA GLY A 552 8.81 -7.37 -11.59
C GLY A 552 9.68 -6.67 -12.63
N THR A 553 10.96 -6.42 -12.34
CA THR A 553 11.93 -5.83 -13.27
C THR A 553 12.87 -6.87 -13.87
N ILE A 554 13.68 -6.44 -14.84
CA ILE A 554 14.74 -7.29 -15.39
C ILE A 554 15.85 -7.54 -14.37
N HIS A 555 16.12 -8.83 -14.13
CA HIS A 555 17.19 -9.33 -13.27
C HIS A 555 18.46 -9.76 -14.02
N GLY A 556 18.45 -9.72 -15.36
CA GLY A 556 19.63 -10.07 -16.14
C GLY A 556 19.54 -9.75 -17.63
N TYR A 557 20.70 -9.55 -18.24
CA TYR A 557 20.88 -9.43 -19.68
C TYR A 557 21.87 -10.47 -20.17
N ARG A 558 21.57 -11.02 -21.34
CA ARG A 558 22.51 -11.76 -22.18
C ARG A 558 22.78 -10.94 -23.43
N ILE A 559 24.04 -10.58 -23.62
CA ILE A 559 24.55 -9.91 -24.80
C ILE A 559 25.29 -10.95 -25.62
N LYS A 560 24.90 -11.16 -26.88
CA LYS A 560 25.54 -12.17 -27.76
C LYS A 560 25.34 -11.78 -29.22
N ASN A 561 26.39 -11.91 -30.05
CA ASN A 561 26.34 -11.59 -31.48
C ASN A 561 25.90 -10.14 -31.77
N GLY A 562 26.13 -9.21 -30.84
CA GLY A 562 25.58 -7.86 -30.91
C GLY A 562 24.11 -7.72 -30.50
N GLU A 563 23.40 -8.81 -30.23
CA GLU A 563 22.01 -8.77 -29.76
C GLU A 563 21.95 -8.74 -28.23
N LYS A 564 21.08 -7.88 -27.69
CA LYS A 564 20.76 -7.81 -26.27
C LYS A 564 19.44 -8.53 -26.01
N SER A 565 19.47 -9.54 -25.16
CA SER A 565 18.29 -10.26 -24.67
C SER A 565 18.22 -10.24 -23.14
N TRP A 566 17.04 -10.39 -22.57
CA TRP A 566 16.81 -10.35 -21.13
C TRP A 566 16.75 -11.79 -20.59
N LEU A 567 17.24 -12.03 -19.38
CA LEU A 567 17.03 -13.30 -18.68
C LEU A 567 15.62 -13.32 -18.10
N LYS A 568 14.88 -14.41 -18.32
CA LYS A 568 13.55 -14.62 -17.72
C LYS A 568 13.62 -15.07 -16.27
#